data_AF-A0A180EVG7-F1
#
_entry.id   AF-A0A180EVG7-F1
#
_cell.length_a   1.000
_cell.length_b   1.000
_cell.length_c   1.000
_cell.angle_alpha   90.00
_cell.angle_beta   90.00
_cell.angle_gamma   90.00
#
_symmetry.space_group_name_H-M   'P 1'
#
loop_
_entity.id
_entity.type
_entity.pdbx_description
1 polymer ?
#
loop_
_entity_poly.entity_id
_entity_poly.type
_entity_poly.pdbx_seq_one_letter_code
_entity_poly.pdbx_strand_id
1 'polypeptide(L)'
;MDKNKATAIIEETFDKAFDKEVFIRFIKNLLNDIDIINNDYSVAYDFKEYISHYTHMGNYTDPDGEIIDILQIEVCEESKLDKARTNLRNFAVAHLERFKHNYALVAYYSKSDRGNKWRFSFVKIEHATFVKDGKIKQEKIIHQPNVILLWWVEIDLIELPRSASF
;
A
#
# COMPACT_ATOMS: atom_id res chain seq x y z
N MET A 1 11.27 14.64 12.78
CA MET A 1 10.56 13.76 13.73
C MET A 1 11.58 13.19 14.72
N ASP A 2 11.25 13.13 16.01
CA ASP A 2 12.09 12.45 17.01
C ASP A 2 12.10 10.94 16.71
N LYS A 3 13.30 10.32 16.65
CA LYS A 3 13.47 8.89 16.35
C LYS A 3 12.66 8.02 17.31
N ASN A 4 12.59 8.38 18.59
CA ASN A 4 11.85 7.61 19.59
C ASN A 4 10.34 7.69 19.36
N LYS A 5 9.85 8.85 18.90
CA LYS A 5 8.44 9.03 18.53
C LYS A 5 8.07 8.20 17.30
N ALA A 6 8.96 8.14 16.31
CA ALA A 6 8.77 7.34 15.10
C ALA A 6 8.64 5.84 15.44
N THR A 7 9.56 5.31 16.25
CA THR A 7 9.53 3.92 16.71
C THR A 7 8.24 3.61 17.46
N ALA A 8 7.84 4.45 18.42
CA ALA A 8 6.60 4.24 19.18
C ALA A 8 5.35 4.21 18.30
N ILE A 9 5.27 5.03 17.25
CA ILE A 9 4.14 5.04 16.31
C ILE A 9 4.12 3.74 15.49
N ILE A 10 5.29 3.26 15.04
CA ILE A 10 5.41 2.01 14.29
C ILE A 10 4.97 0.84 15.17
N GLU A 11 5.52 0.69 16.37
CA GLU A 11 5.16 -0.36 17.33
C GLU A 11 3.66 -0.32 17.66
N GLU A 12 3.13 0.86 18.00
CA GLU A 12 1.70 1.02 18.32
C GLU A 12 0.78 0.59 17.16
N THR A 13 1.25 0.79 15.92
CA THR A 13 0.48 0.47 14.71
C THR A 13 0.56 -1.01 14.37
N PHE A 14 1.76 -1.58 14.32
CA PHE A 14 1.99 -2.91 13.76
C PHE A 14 1.93 -4.05 14.79
N ASP A 15 2.07 -3.76 16.09
CA ASP A 15 1.99 -4.78 17.16
C ASP A 15 0.55 -5.03 17.65
N LYS A 16 -0.43 -4.37 17.04
CA LYS A 16 -1.85 -4.49 17.38
C LYS A 16 -2.67 -4.98 16.20
N ALA A 17 -3.87 -5.47 16.53
CA ALA A 17 -4.89 -5.72 15.53
C ALA A 17 -5.16 -4.44 14.73
N PHE A 18 -5.53 -4.59 13.45
CA PHE A 18 -5.82 -3.48 12.58
C PHE A 18 -6.89 -2.57 13.19
N ASP A 19 -6.51 -1.31 13.37
CA ASP A 19 -7.38 -0.23 13.80
C ASP A 19 -7.24 0.93 12.82
N LYS A 20 -8.39 1.41 12.31
CA LYS A 20 -8.44 2.44 11.28
C LYS A 20 -7.86 3.77 11.77
N GLU A 21 -8.17 4.18 13.00
CA GLU A 21 -7.72 5.46 13.54
C GLU A 21 -6.21 5.44 13.81
N VAL A 22 -5.71 4.32 14.33
CA VAL A 22 -4.27 4.07 14.51
C VAL A 22 -3.55 4.10 13.17
N PHE A 23 -4.10 3.42 12.14
CA PHE A 23 -3.52 3.42 10.80
C PHE A 23 -3.49 4.83 10.18
N ILE A 24 -4.58 5.58 10.27
CA ILE A 24 -4.64 6.97 9.78
C ILE A 24 -3.59 7.84 10.48
N ARG A 25 -3.44 7.69 11.80
CA ARG A 25 -2.41 8.41 12.56
C ARG A 25 -1.00 8.04 12.08
N PHE A 26 -0.74 6.76 11.81
CA PHE A 26 0.52 6.33 11.22
C PHE A 26 0.77 7.00 9.87
N ILE A 27 -0.21 6.97 8.95
CA ILE A 27 -0.07 7.60 7.63
C ILE A 27 0.17 9.11 7.73
N LYS A 28 -0.53 9.83 8.61
CA LYS A 28 -0.30 11.26 8.83
C LYS A 28 1.12 11.58 9.29
N ASN A 29 1.68 10.74 10.17
CA ASN A 29 3.06 10.91 10.60
C ASN A 29 4.07 10.52 9.51
N LEU A 30 3.71 9.60 8.61
CA LEU A 30 4.56 9.18 7.50
C LEU A 30 4.62 10.23 6.38
N LEU A 31 3.48 10.83 6.03
CA LEU A 31 3.34 11.69 4.85
C LEU A 31 3.20 13.19 5.17
N ASN A 32 3.30 13.61 6.43
CA ASN A 32 3.14 15.01 6.88
C ASN A 32 1.79 15.61 6.42
N ASP A 33 0.71 15.02 6.92
CA ASP A 33 -0.69 15.33 6.61
C ASP A 33 -1.20 14.86 5.24
N ILE A 34 -2.43 14.35 5.28
CA ILE A 34 -3.16 13.77 4.16
C ILE A 34 -4.59 14.32 4.20
N ASP A 35 -5.20 14.44 3.03
CA ASP A 35 -6.63 14.72 2.95
C ASP A 35 -7.38 13.42 3.22
N ILE A 36 -7.97 13.31 4.42
CA ILE A 36 -8.78 12.13 4.77
C ILE A 36 -10.15 12.27 4.09
N ILE A 37 -10.46 11.30 3.24
CA ILE A 37 -11.81 11.08 2.71
C ILE A 37 -12.26 9.66 3.11
N ASN A 38 -13.54 9.34 2.98
CA ASN A 38 -14.02 8.00 3.28
C ASN A 38 -15.02 7.58 2.22
N ASN A 39 -14.49 7.19 1.06
CA ASN A 39 -15.30 6.76 -0.06
C ASN A 39 -15.24 5.24 -0.18
N ASP A 40 -16.38 4.61 0.06
CA ASP A 40 -16.56 3.19 -0.21
C ASP A 40 -16.92 2.97 -1.69
N TYR A 41 -16.28 1.98 -2.29
CA TYR A 41 -16.50 1.65 -3.70
C TYR A 41 -16.86 0.17 -3.84
N SER A 42 -17.57 -0.15 -4.92
CA SER A 42 -17.88 -1.54 -5.23
C SER A 42 -16.64 -2.33 -5.63
N VAL A 43 -16.50 -3.52 -5.05
CA VAL A 43 -15.48 -4.51 -5.44
C VAL A 43 -15.88 -5.12 -6.78
N ALA A 44 -14.98 -5.07 -7.77
CA ALA A 44 -15.20 -5.69 -9.06
C ALA A 44 -15.36 -7.22 -8.93
N TYR A 45 -16.17 -7.82 -9.82
CA TYR A 45 -16.61 -9.21 -9.69
C TYR A 45 -15.44 -10.20 -9.54
N ASP A 46 -14.38 -10.03 -10.33
CA ASP A 46 -13.20 -10.90 -10.36
C ASP A 46 -12.44 -10.94 -9.02
N PHE A 47 -12.65 -9.96 -8.14
CA PHE A 47 -11.96 -9.88 -6.85
C PHE A 47 -12.83 -10.28 -5.65
N LYS A 48 -14.12 -10.58 -5.85
CA LYS A 48 -15.05 -10.90 -4.76
C LYS A 48 -14.71 -12.18 -3.99
N GLU A 49 -13.92 -13.07 -4.57
CA GLU A 49 -13.40 -14.26 -3.88
C GLU A 49 -12.34 -13.90 -2.81
N TYR A 50 -11.72 -12.73 -2.91
CA TYR A 50 -10.57 -12.32 -2.10
C TYR A 50 -10.85 -11.09 -1.24
N ILE A 51 -11.64 -10.14 -1.77
CA ILE A 51 -11.92 -8.85 -1.16
C ILE A 51 -13.41 -8.78 -0.82
N SER A 52 -13.73 -8.50 0.45
CA SER A 52 -15.11 -8.28 0.90
C SER A 52 -15.52 -6.82 0.74
N HIS A 53 -14.61 -5.89 1.06
CA HIS A 53 -14.87 -4.46 1.07
C HIS A 53 -13.59 -3.66 0.86
N TYR A 54 -13.69 -2.44 0.34
CA TYR A 54 -12.59 -1.49 0.41
C TYR A 54 -13.07 -0.04 0.49
N THR A 55 -12.24 0.77 1.15
CA THR A 55 -12.44 2.20 1.34
C THR A 55 -11.20 2.94 0.83
N HIS A 56 -11.42 3.96 0.01
CA HIS A 56 -10.42 4.99 -0.28
C HIS A 56 -10.44 6.01 0.84
N MET A 57 -9.36 6.05 1.62
CA MET A 57 -9.26 6.82 2.85
C MET A 57 -8.65 8.21 2.65
N GLY A 58 -8.08 8.49 1.48
CA GLY A 58 -7.36 9.73 1.28
C GLY A 58 -6.36 9.69 0.15
N ASN A 59 -5.83 10.87 -0.09
CA ASN A 59 -4.72 11.08 -1.00
C ASN A 59 -3.63 11.87 -0.29
N TYR A 60 -2.40 11.60 -0.71
CA TYR A 60 -1.27 12.48 -0.51
C TYR A 60 -0.74 12.88 -1.87
N THR A 61 -0.42 14.15 -2.05
CA THR A 61 0.27 14.65 -3.23
C THR A 61 1.68 15.02 -2.82
N ASP A 62 2.66 14.37 -3.43
CA ASP A 62 4.06 14.68 -3.15
C ASP A 62 4.49 16.02 -3.77
N PRO A 63 5.68 16.55 -3.43
CA PRO A 63 6.16 17.81 -3.98
C PRO A 63 6.33 17.82 -5.51
N ASP A 64 6.48 16.66 -6.14
CA ASP A 64 6.60 16.50 -7.59
C ASP A 64 5.23 16.41 -8.28
N GLY A 65 4.14 16.36 -7.49
CA GLY A 65 2.75 16.33 -7.96
C GLY A 65 2.20 14.91 -8.14
N GLU A 66 2.93 13.87 -7.75
CA GLU A 66 2.45 12.49 -7.81
C GLU A 66 1.46 12.21 -6.68
N ILE A 67 0.40 11.47 -7.02
CA ILE A 67 -0.67 11.13 -6.08
C ILE A 67 -0.44 9.73 -5.52
N ILE A 68 -0.48 9.63 -4.19
CA ILE A 68 -0.49 8.38 -3.44
C ILE A 68 -1.90 8.16 -2.87
N ASP A 69 -2.58 7.11 -3.35
CA ASP A 69 -3.85 6.66 -2.80
C ASP A 69 -3.64 5.94 -1.47
N ILE A 70 -4.50 6.20 -0.49
CA ILE A 70 -4.47 5.53 0.80
C ILE A 70 -5.70 4.63 0.88
N LEU A 71 -5.48 3.32 0.94
CA LEU A 71 -6.52 2.31 0.82
C LEU A 71 -6.62 1.45 2.09
N GLN A 72 -7.85 1.22 2.53
CA GLN A 72 -8.20 0.20 3.50
C GLN A 72 -8.95 -0.91 2.76
N ILE A 73 -8.46 -2.15 2.85
CA ILE A 73 -9.00 -3.29 2.13
C ILE A 73 -9.31 -4.41 3.11
N GLU A 74 -10.59 -4.79 3.17
CA GLU A 74 -11.03 -5.96 3.92
C GLU A 74 -10.96 -7.20 3.01
N VAL A 75 -10.16 -8.17 3.42
CA VAL A 75 -10.08 -9.48 2.76
C VAL A 75 -11.09 -10.44 3.38
N CYS A 76 -11.66 -11.31 2.55
CA CYS A 76 -12.76 -12.21 2.97
C CYS A 76 -12.38 -13.09 4.18
N GLU A 77 -11.14 -13.57 4.22
CA GLU A 77 -10.60 -14.37 5.31
C GLU A 77 -9.12 -14.06 5.52
N GLU A 78 -8.65 -14.17 6.76
CA GLU A 78 -7.24 -13.95 7.12
C GLU A 78 -6.28 -14.76 6.25
N SER A 79 -6.66 -15.98 5.83
CA SER A 79 -5.74 -16.89 5.18
C SER A 79 -5.34 -16.39 3.80
N LYS A 80 -6.18 -15.54 3.20
CA LYS A 80 -5.96 -14.89 1.91
C LYS A 80 -4.86 -13.82 1.99
N LEU A 81 -4.56 -13.25 3.17
CA LEU A 81 -3.45 -12.32 3.35
C LEU A 81 -2.12 -12.93 2.91
N ASP A 82 -1.93 -14.22 3.16
CA ASP A 82 -0.73 -14.95 2.75
C ASP A 82 -0.93 -15.79 1.49
N LYS A 83 -2.09 -16.42 1.32
CA LYS A 83 -2.35 -17.34 0.19
C LYS A 83 -2.73 -16.65 -1.12
N ALA A 84 -3.18 -15.40 -1.08
CA ALA A 84 -3.72 -14.70 -2.25
C ALA A 84 -2.99 -13.39 -2.58
N ARG A 85 -1.70 -13.26 -2.20
CA ARG A 85 -0.89 -12.04 -2.38
C ARG A 85 -0.97 -11.46 -3.79
N THR A 86 -0.90 -12.30 -4.83
CA THR A 86 -1.02 -11.87 -6.23
C THR A 86 -2.37 -11.23 -6.52
N ASN A 87 -3.47 -11.78 -6.00
CA ASN A 87 -4.81 -11.23 -6.18
C ASN A 87 -5.00 -9.91 -5.41
N LEU A 88 -4.47 -9.83 -4.19
CA LEU A 88 -4.51 -8.61 -3.38
C LEU A 88 -3.74 -7.46 -4.04
N ARG A 89 -2.56 -7.74 -4.60
CA ARG A 89 -1.79 -6.79 -5.42
C ARG A 89 -2.58 -6.37 -6.64
N ASN A 90 -3.09 -7.34 -7.40
CA ASN A 90 -3.80 -7.06 -8.66
C ASN A 90 -5.03 -6.20 -8.42
N PHE A 91 -5.69 -6.35 -7.27
CA PHE A 91 -6.79 -5.47 -6.86
C PHE A 91 -6.32 -4.01 -6.67
N ALA A 92 -5.23 -3.78 -5.92
CA ALA A 92 -4.68 -2.43 -5.74
C ALA A 92 -4.22 -1.82 -7.08
N VAL A 93 -3.65 -2.63 -7.97
CA VAL A 93 -3.28 -2.22 -9.33
C VAL A 93 -4.51 -1.83 -10.14
N ALA A 94 -5.59 -2.60 -10.09
CA ALA A 94 -6.84 -2.29 -10.78
C ALA A 94 -7.48 -0.99 -10.25
N HIS A 95 -7.36 -0.72 -8.94
CA HIS A 95 -7.75 0.57 -8.36
C HIS A 95 -6.93 1.71 -8.97
N LEU A 96 -5.60 1.62 -8.93
CA LEU A 96 -4.70 2.64 -9.46
C LEU A 96 -4.96 2.94 -10.94
N GLU A 97 -5.16 1.90 -11.76
CA GLU A 97 -5.50 2.06 -13.18
C GLU A 97 -6.84 2.76 -13.40
N ARG A 98 -7.85 2.46 -12.58
CA ARG A 98 -9.17 3.10 -12.65
C ARG A 98 -9.08 4.61 -12.41
N PHE A 99 -8.23 5.04 -11.49
CA PHE A 99 -8.05 6.44 -11.13
C PHE A 99 -6.88 7.12 -11.84
N LYS A 100 -6.14 6.38 -12.69
CA LYS A 100 -4.94 6.86 -13.39
C LYS A 100 -3.86 7.37 -12.44
N HIS A 101 -3.72 6.72 -11.30
CA HIS A 101 -2.66 6.98 -10.32
C HIS A 101 -1.59 5.88 -10.41
N ASN A 102 -0.40 6.16 -9.88
CA ASN A 102 0.73 5.24 -9.94
C ASN A 102 1.10 4.63 -8.59
N TYR A 103 0.63 5.20 -7.47
CA TYR A 103 1.10 4.89 -6.13
C TYR A 103 -0.05 4.65 -5.16
N ALA A 104 0.04 3.61 -4.34
CA ALA A 104 -0.87 3.38 -3.24
C ALA A 104 -0.16 2.89 -1.97
N LEU A 105 -0.62 3.36 -0.82
CA LEU A 105 -0.39 2.76 0.49
C LEU A 105 -1.65 2.01 0.92
N VAL A 106 -1.50 0.73 1.23
CA VAL A 106 -2.63 -0.18 1.38
C VAL A 106 -2.54 -0.95 2.69
N ALA A 107 -3.58 -0.87 3.50
CA ALA A 107 -3.79 -1.75 4.64
C ALA A 107 -4.77 -2.88 4.27
N TYR A 108 -4.28 -4.12 4.27
CA TYR A 108 -5.08 -5.32 4.11
C TYR A 108 -5.35 -5.95 5.47
N TYR A 109 -6.61 -6.13 5.84
CA TYR A 109 -7.02 -6.75 7.09
C TYR A 109 -8.20 -7.71 6.86
N SER A 110 -8.48 -8.60 7.80
CA SER A 110 -9.69 -9.42 7.76
C SER A 110 -10.51 -9.26 9.03
N LYS A 111 -11.83 -9.35 8.92
CA LYS A 111 -12.70 -9.47 10.09
C LYS A 111 -12.74 -10.89 10.65
N SER A 112 -12.33 -11.91 9.87
CA SER A 112 -12.43 -13.31 10.30
C SER A 112 -11.58 -13.62 11.54
N ASP A 113 -10.46 -12.92 11.71
CA ASP A 113 -9.58 -12.99 12.87
C ASP A 113 -9.56 -11.69 13.68
N ARG A 114 -10.56 -10.82 13.49
CA ARG A 114 -10.70 -9.50 14.12
C ARG A 114 -9.53 -8.55 13.83
N GLY A 115 -8.85 -8.71 12.69
CA GLY A 115 -7.76 -7.85 12.27
C GLY A 115 -6.43 -8.15 12.98
N ASN A 116 -6.35 -9.23 13.76
CA ASN A 116 -5.13 -9.62 14.49
C ASN A 116 -3.94 -9.82 13.55
N LYS A 117 -4.18 -10.35 12.35
CA LYS A 117 -3.22 -10.33 11.25
C LYS A 117 -3.68 -9.31 10.23
N TRP A 118 -2.75 -8.45 9.86
CA TRP A 118 -2.94 -7.51 8.77
C TRP A 118 -1.61 -7.27 8.05
N ARG A 119 -1.67 -6.63 6.89
CA ARG A 119 -0.51 -6.33 6.04
C ARG A 119 -0.58 -4.89 5.58
N PHE A 120 0.56 -4.22 5.63
CA PHE A 120 0.76 -2.92 5.00
C PHE A 120 1.61 -3.08 3.75
N SER A 121 1.20 -2.45 2.66
CA SER A 121 1.88 -2.54 1.37
C SER A 121 1.99 -1.17 0.72
N PHE A 122 3.13 -0.92 0.09
CA PHE A 122 3.29 0.13 -0.92
C PHE A 122 3.23 -0.52 -2.31
N VAL A 123 2.33 -0.03 -3.16
CA VAL A 123 2.12 -0.54 -4.53
C VAL A 123 2.47 0.57 -5.49
N LYS A 124 3.37 0.27 -6.44
CA LYS A 124 3.79 1.19 -7.49
C LYS A 124 3.61 0.57 -8.87
N ILE A 125 2.98 1.31 -9.78
CA ILE A 125 2.96 1.01 -11.21
C ILE A 125 4.04 1.86 -11.89
N GLU A 126 4.96 1.20 -12.58
CA GLU A 126 5.93 1.84 -13.48
C GLU A 126 5.64 1.45 -14.93
N HIS A 127 5.87 2.40 -15.84
CA HIS A 127 5.79 2.18 -17.27
C HIS A 127 7.19 2.27 -17.86
N ALA A 128 7.78 1.13 -18.24
CA ALA A 128 9.02 1.10 -18.97
C ALA A 128 8.74 1.27 -20.46
N THR A 129 9.47 2.18 -21.10
CA THR A 129 9.39 2.37 -22.56
C THR A 129 10.70 1.91 -23.17
N PHE A 130 10.63 0.96 -24.11
CA PHE A 130 11.81 0.44 -24.79
C PHE A 130 11.57 0.36 -26.30
N VAL A 131 12.65 0.51 -27.07
CA VAL A 131 12.59 0.40 -28.53
C VAL A 131 12.95 -1.03 -28.91
N LYS A 132 12.02 -1.71 -29.58
CA LYS A 132 12.24 -3.04 -30.16
C LYS A 132 11.86 -3.02 -31.63
N ASP A 133 12.81 -3.37 -32.49
CA ASP A 133 12.64 -3.39 -33.95
C ASP A 133 12.21 -2.03 -34.53
N GLY A 134 12.77 -0.93 -34.02
CA GLY A 134 12.43 0.43 -34.45
C GLY A 134 11.03 0.91 -34.03
N LYS A 135 10.29 0.11 -33.25
CA LYS A 135 8.99 0.49 -32.67
C LYS A 135 9.11 0.75 -31.18
N ILE A 136 8.48 1.83 -30.71
CA ILE A 136 8.32 2.12 -29.29
C ILE A 136 7.34 1.10 -28.71
N LYS A 137 7.75 0.37 -27.68
CA LYS A 137 6.92 -0.53 -26.89
C LYS A 137 6.88 -0.05 -25.45
N GLN A 138 5.73 -0.26 -24.81
CA GLN A 138 5.53 0.03 -23.39
C GLN A 138 5.34 -1.31 -22.67
N GLU A 139 6.13 -1.55 -21.64
CA GLU A 139 5.96 -2.64 -20.68
C GLU A 139 5.58 -2.07 -19.32
N LYS A 140 4.63 -2.73 -18.66
CA LYS A 140 4.20 -2.38 -17.32
C LYS A 140 5.04 -3.15 -16.32
N ILE A 141 5.74 -2.44 -15.45
CA ILE A 141 6.49 -3.01 -14.33
C ILE A 141 5.71 -2.71 -13.05
N ILE A 142 5.38 -3.75 -12.29
CA ILE A 142 4.65 -3.61 -11.03
C ILE A 142 5.64 -3.86 -9.91
N HIS A 143 5.99 -2.82 -9.16
CA HIS A 143 6.84 -2.94 -7.99
C HIS A 143 5.98 -3.21 -6.75
N GLN A 144 6.27 -4.32 -6.10
CA GLN A 144 5.99 -4.52 -4.68
C GLN A 144 7.32 -4.85 -4.01
N PRO A 145 7.63 -4.27 -2.83
CA PRO A 145 8.64 -4.88 -1.98
C PRO A 145 8.12 -6.26 -1.61
N ASN A 146 8.66 -7.28 -2.27
CA ASN A 146 8.54 -8.66 -1.82
C ASN A 146 9.25 -8.74 -0.47
N VAL A 147 8.55 -8.49 0.65
CA VAL A 147 8.98 -9.03 1.95
C VAL A 147 8.60 -10.51 1.98
N ILE A 148 9.27 -11.26 1.09
CA ILE A 148 9.62 -12.66 1.29
C ILE A 148 11.08 -12.70 0.91
N LEU A 149 11.96 -12.38 1.84
CA LEU A 149 13.21 -13.09 2.02
C LEU A 149 13.67 -12.86 3.47
N LEU A 150 13.82 -14.01 4.16
CA LEU A 150 14.57 -14.24 5.41
C LEU A 150 13.81 -14.08 6.73
N TRP A 151 13.66 -15.23 7.38
CA TRP A 151 13.52 -15.38 8.83
C TRP A 151 14.62 -14.56 9.54
N TRP A 152 14.22 -13.70 10.49
CA TRP A 152 15.07 -12.87 11.37
C TRP A 152 16.09 -11.95 10.66
N VAL A 153 15.87 -10.63 10.69
CA VAL A 153 16.85 -9.60 11.12
C VAL A 153 16.12 -8.25 11.24
N GLU A 154 16.60 -7.47 12.19
CA GLU A 154 16.27 -6.11 12.59
C GLU A 154 15.89 -5.14 11.46
N ILE A 155 15.05 -4.18 11.85
CA ILE A 155 14.77 -2.94 11.14
C ILE A 155 16.09 -2.18 10.97
N ASP A 156 16.78 -2.42 9.85
CA ASP A 156 17.77 -1.48 9.34
C ASP A 156 17.11 -0.58 8.30
N LEU A 157 17.46 0.70 8.44
CA LEU A 157 16.91 1.84 7.73
C LEU A 157 16.68 1.54 6.24
N ILE A 158 15.43 1.68 5.80
CA ILE A 158 15.12 1.98 4.40
C ILE A 158 15.85 3.26 4.06
N GLU A 159 16.92 3.14 3.26
CA GLU A 159 17.49 4.27 2.54
C GLU A 159 16.38 4.86 1.65
N LEU A 160 15.76 5.93 2.14
CA LEU A 160 15.06 6.87 1.28
C LEU A 160 16.04 7.32 0.19
N PRO A 161 15.61 7.43 -1.08
CA PRO A 161 16.47 7.93 -2.13
C PRO A 161 16.99 9.31 -1.73
N ARG A 162 18.28 9.39 -1.41
CA ARG A 162 18.99 10.67 -1.35
C ARG A 162 18.97 11.23 -2.77
N SER A 163 18.10 12.20 -3.00
CA SER A 163 18.37 13.19 -4.03
C SER A 163 19.68 13.90 -3.65
N ALA A 164 20.70 13.73 -4.49
CA ALA A 164 21.74 14.74 -4.67
C ALA A 164 21.02 16.07 -5.04
N SER A 165 21.43 17.27 -4.63
CA SER A 165 22.78 17.79 -4.43
C SER A 165 22.68 19.21 -3.84
N PHE A 166 23.67 19.59 -3.03
CA PHE A 166 24.35 20.89 -3.13
C PHE A 166 25.85 20.60 -3.28
#